data_AF-F3LF63-F1
#
_entry.id   AF-F3LF63-F1
#
_cell.length_a   1.000
_cell.length_b   1.000
_cell.length_c   1.000
_cell.angle_alpha   90.00
_cell.angle_beta   90.00
_cell.angle_gamma   90.00
#
_symmetry.space_group_name_H-M   'P 1'
#
loop_
_entity.id
_entity.type
_entity.pdbx_description
1 polymer ?
#
loop_
_entity_poly.entity_id
_entity_poly.type
_entity_poly.pdbx_seq_one_letter_code
_entity_poly.pdbx_strand_id
1 'polypeptide(L)' 'MYRENEKDFRECVSCGFHDEMRFKQNTRELDTRVNVVEEQVAEETQVLILDPNVSSNKH' A
#
# COMPACT_ATOMS: atom_id res chain seq x y z
N MET A 1 12.70 -13.84 10.72
CA MET A 1 13.64 -14.04 9.60
C MET A 1 14.95 -13.40 10.00
N TYR A 2 16.09 -13.97 9.60
CA TYR A 2 17.41 -13.40 9.90
C TYR A 2 18.40 -13.72 8.78
N ARG A 3 19.53 -13.00 8.75
CA ARG A 3 20.60 -13.18 7.77
C ARG A 3 21.85 -13.73 8.43
N GLU A 4 22.41 -14.79 7.86
CA GLU A 4 23.62 -15.46 8.32
C GLU A 4 24.44 -15.93 7.12
N ASN A 5 25.76 -15.69 7.13
CA ASN A 5 26.66 -16.08 6.03
C ASN A 5 26.12 -15.71 4.64
N GLU A 6 25.62 -14.48 4.52
CA GLU A 6 24.99 -13.90 3.32
C GLU A 6 23.70 -14.56 2.84
N LYS A 7 23.20 -15.56 3.54
CA LYS A 7 21.94 -16.27 3.26
C LYS A 7 20.84 -15.79 4.19
N ASP A 8 19.61 -15.74 3.69
CA ASP A 8 18.44 -15.40 4.48
C ASP A 8 17.72 -16.66 4.96
N PHE A 9 17.32 -16.70 6.22
CA PHE A 9 16.65 -17.85 6.83
C PHE A 9 15.30 -17.49 7.45
N ARG A 10 14.36 -18.45 7.38
CA ARG A 10 13.08 -18.41 8.08
C ARG A 10 13.02 -19.51 9.11
N GLU A 11 12.67 -19.14 10.34
CA GLU A 11 12.53 -20.07 11.45
C GLU A 11 11.17 -19.88 12.14
N CYS A 12 10.55 -20.97 12.58
CA CYS A 12 9.40 -20.95 13.48
C CYS A 12 9.77 -21.54 14.84
N VAL A 13 9.80 -20.69 15.86
CA VAL A 13 10.10 -21.07 17.25
C VAL A 13 9.09 -22.05 17.86
N SER A 14 7.88 -22.11 17.33
CA SER A 14 6.82 -22.98 17.88
C SER A 14 6.87 -24.41 17.35
N CYS A 15 7.42 -24.65 16.16
CA CYS A 15 7.38 -25.98 15.53
C CYS A 15 8.75 -26.45 14.99
N GLY A 16 9.81 -25.66 15.13
CA GLY A 16 11.16 -26.02 14.69
C GLY A 16 11.36 -25.98 13.18
N PHE A 17 10.44 -25.37 12.42
CA PHE A 17 10.65 -25.12 11.00
C PHE A 17 11.88 -24.23 10.82
N HIS A 18 12.80 -24.60 9.93
CA HIS A 18 13.99 -23.84 9.57
C HIS A 18 14.31 -24.05 8.09
N ASP A 19 14.36 -22.97 7.31
CA ASP A 19 14.52 -23.04 5.85
C ASP A 19 15.36 -21.87 5.31
N GLU A 20 16.22 -22.18 4.33
CA GLU A 20 17.06 -21.22 3.60
C GLU A 20 16.23 -20.59 2.47
N MET A 21 16.06 -19.27 2.50
CA MET A 21 15.38 -18.54 1.45
C MET A 21 16.29 -18.38 0.23
N ARG A 22 16.08 -19.24 -0.78
CA ARG A 22 16.81 -19.22 -2.05
C ARG A 22 16.32 -18.17 -3.04
N PHE A 23 15.10 -17.66 -2.84
CA PHE A 23 14.49 -16.65 -3.69
C PHE A 23 14.39 -15.34 -2.93
N LYS A 24 14.89 -14.26 -3.54
CA LYS A 24 14.62 -12.92 -3.04
C LYS A 24 13.14 -12.62 -3.29
N GLN A 25 12.41 -12.28 -2.22
CA GLN A 25 11.04 -11.82 -2.38
C GLN A 25 11.10 -10.47 -3.10
N ASN A 26 10.65 -10.42 -4.36
CA ASN A 26 10.43 -9.16 -5.04
C ASN A 26 9.07 -8.62 -4.61
N THR A 27 9.04 -7.99 -3.44
CA THR A 27 7.84 -7.30 -2.97
C THR A 27 7.65 -6.04 -3.81
N ARG A 28 6.69 -6.05 -4.72
CA ARG A 28 6.25 -4.82 -5.39
C ARG A 28 5.70 -3.87 -4.33
N GLU A 29 6.06 -2.60 -4.43
CA GLU A 29 5.41 -1.56 -3.63
C GLU A 29 3.91 -1.52 -3.95
N LEU A 30 3.08 -1.32 -2.92
CA LEU A 30 1.66 -1.11 -3.12
C LEU A 30 1.45 0.27 -3.74
N ASP A 31 0.62 0.34 -4.77
CA ASP A 31 0.24 1.62 -5.34
C ASP A 31 -0.64 2.37 -4.30
N THR A 32 -0.30 3.62 -4.01
CA THR A 32 -0.93 4.54 -3.07
C THR A 32 -1.20 5.85 -3.79
N ARG A 33 -2.17 6.65 -3.32
CA ARG A 33 -2.52 7.95 -3.93
C ARG A 33 -1.33 8.89 -4.19
N VAL A 34 -0.21 8.73 -3.49
CA VAL A 34 0.97 9.59 -3.59
C VAL A 34 2.04 9.00 -4.53
N ASN A 35 2.02 7.69 -4.81
CA ASN A 35 2.98 7.03 -5.71
C ASN A 35 2.42 6.72 -7.12
N VAL A 36 1.17 7.11 -7.40
CA VAL A 36 0.57 7.12 -8.75
C VAL A 36 0.67 8.49 -9.43
N VAL A 37 0.57 8.50 -10.76
CA VAL A 37 0.66 9.71 -11.59
C VAL A 37 -0.54 10.62 -11.32
N GLU A 38 -0.32 11.94 -11.29
CA GLU A 38 -1.36 12.94 -10.95
C GLU A 38 -2.63 12.83 -11.81
N GLU A 39 -2.48 12.44 -13.08
CA GLU A 39 -3.60 12.22 -14.02
C GLU A 39 -4.54 11.11 -13.54
N GLN A 40 -4.00 10.00 -13.05
CA GLN A 40 -4.80 8.88 -12.52
C GLN A 40 -5.51 9.29 -11.23
N VAL A 41 -4.84 10.05 -10.36
CA VAL A 41 -5.43 10.55 -9.12
C VAL A 41 -6.61 11.48 -9.42
N ALA A 42 -6.47 12.35 -10.43
CA ALA A 42 -7.52 13.29 -10.84
C ALA A 42 -8.75 12.56 -11.40
N GLU A 43 -8.55 11.54 -12.25
CA GLU A 43 -9.63 10.71 -12.80
C GLU A 43 -10.43 9.97 -11.72
N GLU A 44 -9.76 9.47 -10.69
CA GLU A 44 -10.39 8.73 -9.59
C GLU A 44 -11.05 9.63 -8.52
N THR A 45 -10.75 10.92 -8.50
CA THR A 45 -11.33 11.86 -7.51
C THR A 45 -12.59 12.56 -8.02
N GLN A 46 -13.70 12.32 -7.33
CA GLN A 46 -14.90 13.15 -7.48
C GLN A 46 -14.82 14.41 -6.61
N VAL A 47 -14.77 15.58 -7.24
CA VAL A 47 -14.85 16.86 -6.53
C VAL A 47 -16.30 17.21 -6.26
N LEU A 48 -16.68 17.33 -4.98
CA LEU A 48 -17.97 17.88 -4.56
C LEU A 48 -17.80 19.38 -4.29
N ILE A 49 -18.50 20.22 -5.06
CA ILE A 49 -18.60 21.65 -4.80
C ILE A 49 -19.84 21.86 -3.94
N LEU A 50 -19.63 22.19 -2.66
CA LEU A 50 -20.70 22.55 -1.74
C LEU A 50 -20.83 24.07 -1.74
N ASP A 51 -21.93 24.60 -2.28
CA ASP A 51 -22.26 26.01 -2.15
C ASP A 51 -22.81 26.26 -0.73
N PRO A 52 -22.21 27.13 0.09
CA PRO A 52 -22.73 27.43 1.41
C PRO A 52 -24.08 28.17 1.40
N ASN A 53 -24.55 28.66 0.24
CA ASN A 53 -25.75 29.52 0.13
C ASN A 53 -26.99 28.88 -0.50
N VAL A 54 -26.99 27.57 -0.81
CA VAL A 54 -28.14 26.88 -1.44
C VAL A 54 -29.39 26.73 -0.55
N SER A 55 -29.43 27.31 0.65
CA SER A 55 -30.62 27.30 1.54
C SER A 55 -31.46 28.58 1.54
N SER A 56 -31.25 29.51 0.60
CA SER A 56 -31.96 30.80 0.57
C SER A 56 -32.96 30.98 -0.60
N ASN A 57 -33.63 29.91 -1.04
CA ASN A 57 -34.86 30.04 -1.83
C ASN A 57 -36.06 29.53 -1.01
N LYS A 58 -36.68 30.45 -0.26
CA LYS A 58 -38.06 30.30 0.23
C LYS A 58 -39.00 30.81 -0.87
N HIS A 59 -39.84 29.90 -1.37
CA HIS A 59 -41.11 30.26 -2.02
C HIS A 59 -42.04 30.99 -1.04
#